data_AF-A0A9D8KKB2-F1
#
_entry.id   AF-A0A9D8KKB2-F1
#
_cell.length_a   1.000
_cell.length_b   1.000
_cell.length_c   1.000
_cell.angle_alpha   90.00
_cell.angle_beta   90.00
_cell.angle_gamma   90.00
#
_symmetry.space_group_name_H-M   'P 1'
#
loop_
_entity.id
_entity.type
_entity.pdbx_description
1 polymer ?
#
loop_
_entity_poly.entity_id
_entity_poly.type
_entity_poly.pdbx_seq_one_letter_code
_entity_poly.pdbx_strand_id
1 'polypeptide(L)'
;MGRVKRSNALSRIFMRYVLVMLGSLVGLVIVAYLLLCLLISVGCIYPANYAEQKINEAYDTILRADKVTAEMIPALCDYVIFSENGEKIGGDLSEQYEQIAWNVAKYGN
;
A
#
# COMPACT_ATOMS: atom_id res chain seq x y z
N MET A 1 -13.99 -22.73 59.30
CA MET A 1 -13.61 -22.12 58.01
C MET A 1 -14.88 -21.76 57.24
N GLY A 2 -15.25 -20.48 57.18
CA GLY A 2 -16.46 -20.04 56.47
C GLY A 2 -16.26 -20.09 54.96
N ARG A 3 -17.07 -20.89 54.25
CA ARG A 3 -17.10 -20.91 52.78
C ARG A 3 -17.72 -19.61 52.29
N VAL A 4 -16.89 -18.73 51.72
CA VAL A 4 -17.35 -17.51 51.06
C VAL A 4 -18.21 -17.91 49.86
N LYS A 5 -19.50 -17.60 49.91
CA LYS A 5 -20.45 -17.85 48.82
C LYS A 5 -20.13 -16.87 47.69
N ARG A 6 -19.55 -17.38 46.59
CA ARG A 6 -19.14 -16.59 45.42
C ARG A 6 -20.37 -15.85 44.86
N SER A 7 -20.38 -14.51 44.91
CA SER A 7 -21.49 -13.72 44.38
C SER A 7 -21.38 -13.64 42.85
N ASN A 8 -22.13 -14.50 42.16
CA ASN A 8 -22.17 -14.54 40.69
C ASN A 8 -22.72 -13.24 40.06
N ALA A 9 -23.29 -12.35 40.86
CA ALA A 9 -23.84 -11.06 40.42
C ALA A 9 -22.75 -10.07 39.97
N LEU A 10 -21.66 -9.94 40.73
CA LEU A 10 -20.58 -8.99 40.41
C LEU A 10 -19.80 -9.45 39.17
N SER A 11 -19.52 -10.75 39.09
CA SER A 11 -18.87 -11.36 37.92
C SER A 11 -19.71 -11.19 36.64
N ARG A 12 -21.04 -11.35 36.73
CA ARG A 12 -21.95 -11.18 35.59
C ARG A 12 -22.00 -9.73 35.09
N ILE A 13 -22.01 -8.75 36.01
CA ILE A 13 -21.99 -7.33 35.65
C ILE A 13 -20.66 -6.99 34.97
N PHE A 14 -19.54 -7.43 35.54
CA PHE A 14 -18.21 -7.22 34.96
C PHE A 14 -18.10 -7.84 33.56
N MET A 15 -18.60 -9.07 33.38
CA MET A 15 -18.59 -9.74 32.07
C MET A 15 -19.39 -8.98 31.01
N ARG A 16 -20.51 -8.35 31.38
CA ARG A 16 -21.29 -7.50 30.46
C ARG A 16 -20.50 -6.29 30.00
N TYR A 17 -19.77 -5.63 30.90
CA TYR A 17 -18.90 -4.50 30.54
C TYR A 17 -17.75 -4.92 29.63
N VAL A 18 -17.11 -6.06 29.91
CA VAL A 18 -16.04 -6.59 29.06
C VAL A 18 -16.56 -6.87 27.65
N LEU A 19 -17.73 -7.48 27.51
CA LEU A 19 -18.34 -7.76 26.20
C LEU A 19 -18.69 -6.48 25.43
N VAL A 20 -19.23 -5.46 26.11
CA VAL A 20 -19.53 -4.16 25.48
C VAL A 20 -18.25 -3.44 25.06
N MET A 21 -17.22 -3.42 25.90
CA MET A 21 -15.90 -2.87 25.57
C MET A 21 -15.30 -3.58 24.36
N LEU A 22 -15.27 -4.91 24.36
CA LEU A 22 -14.74 -5.70 23.25
C LEU A 22 -15.53 -5.45 21.96
N GLY A 23 -16.87 -5.42 22.05
CA GLY A 23 -17.74 -5.12 20.92
C GLY A 23 -17.51 -3.71 20.36
N SER A 24 -17.34 -2.72 21.24
CA SER A 24 -17.03 -1.34 20.82
C SER A 24 -15.66 -1.22 20.16
N LEU A 25 -14.66 -1.96 20.64
CA LEU A 25 -13.33 -1.99 20.03
C LEU A 25 -13.40 -2.58 18.62
N VAL A 26 -14.06 -3.73 18.47
CA VAL A 26 -14.28 -4.35 17.15
C VAL A 26 -15.06 -3.41 16.24
N GLY A 27 -16.12 -2.78 16.75
CA GLY A 27 -16.91 -1.79 16.01
C GLY A 27 -16.05 -0.61 15.54
N LEU A 28 -15.17 -0.09 16.39
CA LEU A 28 -14.25 0.99 16.04
C LEU A 28 -13.29 0.57 14.93
N VAL A 29 -12.72 -0.64 15.01
CA VAL A 29 -11.85 -1.18 13.95
C VAL A 29 -12.60 -1.29 12.62
N ILE A 30 -13.84 -1.78 12.64
CA ILE A 30 -14.68 -1.89 11.43
C ILE A 30 -14.94 -0.50 10.85
N VAL A 31 -15.32 0.47 11.67
CA VAL A 31 -15.57 1.85 11.22
C VAL A 31 -14.31 2.48 10.63
N ALA A 32 -13.16 2.33 11.29
CA ALA A 32 -11.88 2.84 10.81
C ALA A 32 -11.49 2.18 9.46
N TYR A 33 -11.70 0.87 9.32
CA TYR A 33 -11.44 0.16 8.08
C TYR A 33 -12.34 0.65 6.94
N LEU A 34 -13.65 0.80 7.17
CA LEU A 34 -14.59 1.32 6.18
C LEU A 34 -14.24 2.75 5.75
N LEU A 35 -13.84 3.61 6.69
CA LEU A 35 -13.35 4.94 6.39
C LEU A 35 -12.09 4.89 5.51
N LEU A 36 -11.12 4.03 5.84
CA LEU A 36 -9.93 3.85 5.03
C LEU A 36 -10.28 3.42 3.59
N CYS A 37 -11.18 2.44 3.43
CA CYS A 37 -11.66 2.01 2.11
C CYS A 37 -12.31 3.16 1.33
N LEU A 38 -13.14 3.97 1.98
CA LEU A 38 -13.75 5.15 1.35
C LEU A 38 -12.70 6.16 0.90
N LEU A 39 -11.70 6.45 1.74
CA LEU A 39 -10.61 7.37 1.39
C LEU A 39 -9.78 6.86 0.20
N ILE A 40 -9.59 5.54 0.10
CA ILE A 40 -8.92 4.91 -1.05
C ILE A 40 -9.79 5.02 -2.32
N SER A 41 -11.09 4.77 -2.22
CA SER A 41 -12.00 4.88 -3.38
C SER A 41 -12.11 6.31 -3.91
N VAL A 42 -12.01 7.32 -3.05
CA VAL A 42 -12.00 8.74 -3.44
C VAL A 42 -10.63 9.19 -4.00
N GLY A 43 -9.59 8.34 -3.90
CA GLY A 43 -8.24 8.68 -4.34
C GLY A 43 -7.50 9.65 -3.42
N CYS A 44 -8.00 9.83 -2.19
CA CYS A 44 -7.34 10.67 -1.18
C CYS A 44 -6.14 9.95 -0.54
N ILE A 45 -6.20 8.61 -0.45
CA ILE A 45 -5.12 7.77 0.06
C ILE A 45 -4.84 6.66 -0.95
N TYR A 46 -3.58 6.48 -1.33
CA TYR A 46 -3.16 5.35 -2.15
C TYR A 46 -2.65 4.20 -1.27
N PRO A 47 -2.98 2.94 -1.59
CA PRO A 47 -2.40 1.81 -0.90
C PRO A 47 -0.88 1.75 -1.16
N ALA A 48 -0.12 1.15 -0.25
CA ALA A 48 1.33 1.11 -0.35
C ALA A 48 1.85 0.40 -1.63
N ASN A 49 1.07 -0.53 -2.18
CA ASN A 49 1.36 -1.27 -3.40
C ASN A 49 0.78 -0.64 -4.68
N TYR A 50 0.27 0.60 -4.61
CA TYR A 50 -0.38 1.24 -5.74
C TYR A 50 0.56 1.40 -6.95
N ALA A 51 1.79 1.85 -6.72
CA ALA A 51 2.79 2.03 -7.77
C ALA A 51 3.14 0.70 -8.45
N GLU A 52 3.40 -0.36 -7.68
CA GLU A 52 3.68 -1.71 -8.20
C GLU A 52 2.50 -2.25 -9.04
N GLN A 53 1.26 -2.09 -8.55
CA GLN A 53 0.09 -2.52 -9.29
C GLN A 53 -0.01 -1.79 -10.63
N LYS A 54 0.20 -0.47 -10.63
CA LYS A 54 0.12 0.34 -11.85
C LYS A 54 1.25 0.02 -12.84
N ILE A 55 2.46 -0.24 -12.35
CA ILE A 55 3.58 -0.69 -13.16
C ILE A 55 3.25 -2.04 -13.80
N ASN A 56 2.71 -3.00 -13.05
CA ASN A 56 2.31 -4.30 -13.57
C ASN A 56 1.19 -4.20 -14.62
N GLU A 57 0.22 -3.31 -14.41
CA GLU A 57 -0.85 -3.02 -15.39
C GLU A 57 -0.27 -2.45 -16.70
N ALA A 58 0.72 -1.56 -16.61
CA ALA A 58 1.36 -0.95 -17.78
C ALA A 58 2.47 -1.82 -18.40
N TYR A 59 2.93 -2.87 -17.70
CA TYR A 59 4.12 -3.63 -18.06
C TYR A 59 4.04 -4.23 -19.46
N ASP A 60 2.96 -4.95 -19.77
CA ASP A 60 2.77 -5.58 -21.08
C ASP A 60 2.70 -4.54 -22.22
N THR A 61 2.13 -3.36 -21.95
CA THR A 61 2.03 -2.26 -22.91
C THR A 61 3.41 -1.68 -23.18
N ILE A 62 4.19 -1.40 -22.13
CA ILE A 62 5.55 -0.87 -22.24
C ILE A 62 6.47 -1.87 -22.94
N LEU A 63 6.35 -3.16 -22.63
CA LEU A 63 7.18 -4.23 -23.19
C LEU A 63 6.99 -4.40 -24.71
N ARG A 64 5.76 -4.17 -25.21
CA ARG A 64 5.41 -4.34 -26.63
C ARG A 64 5.47 -3.04 -27.42
N ALA A 65 5.67 -1.90 -26.77
CA ALA A 65 5.71 -0.61 -27.44
C ALA A 65 7.05 -0.42 -28.17
N ASP A 66 7.00 -0.02 -29.44
CA ASP A 66 8.19 0.35 -30.21
C ASP A 66 8.90 1.59 -29.62
N LYS A 67 8.16 2.46 -28.92
CA LYS A 67 8.70 3.64 -28.26
C LYS A 67 7.93 3.94 -26.98
N VAL A 68 8.65 4.04 -25.86
CA VAL A 68 8.06 4.41 -24.56
C VAL A 68 7.85 5.93 -24.52
N THR A 69 6.61 6.36 -24.29
CA THR A 69 6.24 7.77 -24.09
C THR A 69 5.88 8.01 -22.63
N ALA A 70 5.95 9.27 -22.18
CA ALA A 70 5.61 9.66 -20.81
C ALA A 70 4.18 9.26 -20.39
N GLU A 71 3.26 9.21 -21.36
CA GLU A 71 1.85 8.85 -21.13
C GLU A 71 1.66 7.35 -20.79
N MET A 72 2.63 6.50 -21.14
CA MET A 72 2.59 5.07 -20.80
C MET A 72 3.09 4.79 -19.38
N ILE A 73 3.80 5.75 -18.78
CA ILE A 73 4.33 5.64 -17.42
C ILE A 73 3.20 5.97 -16.44
N PRO A 74 2.94 5.13 -15.43
CA PRO A 74 1.96 5.44 -14.42
C PRO A 74 2.24 6.76 -13.70
N ALA A 75 1.19 7.51 -13.39
CA ALA A 75 1.29 8.67 -12.52
C ALA A 75 1.90 8.27 -11.16
N LEU A 76 2.70 9.18 -10.58
CA LEU A 76 3.46 9.00 -9.32
C LEU A 76 4.73 8.16 -9.45
N CYS A 77 5.11 7.71 -10.65
CA CYS A 77 6.36 6.99 -10.89
C CYS A 77 7.36 7.88 -11.63
N ASP A 78 8.54 8.05 -11.05
CA ASP A 78 9.69 8.60 -11.76
C ASP A 78 10.30 7.49 -12.65
N TYR A 79 10.75 7.86 -13.85
CA TYR A 79 11.27 6.90 -14.81
C TYR A 79 12.47 7.43 -15.59
N VAL A 80 13.22 6.50 -16.19
CA VAL A 80 14.34 6.79 -17.08
C VAL A 80 14.35 5.78 -18.22
N ILE A 81 14.64 6.27 -19.43
CA ILE A 81 14.78 5.48 -20.65
C ILE A 81 16.25 5.54 -21.05
N PHE A 82 16.89 4.38 -21.14
CA PHE A 82 18.27 4.25 -21.60
C PHE A 82 18.32 3.72 -23.04
N SER A 83 19.34 4.16 -23.77
CA SER A 83 19.80 3.52 -25.00
C SER A 83 20.45 2.19 -24.68
N GLU A 84 20.58 1.30 -25.67
CA GLU A 84 21.35 0.05 -25.54
C GLU A 84 22.80 0.31 -25.10
N ASN A 85 23.33 1.50 -25.41
CA ASN A 85 24.67 1.94 -25.02
C ASN A 85 24.75 2.52 -23.60
N GLY A 86 23.64 2.69 -22.90
CA GLY A 86 23.57 3.27 -21.54
C GLY A 86 23.45 4.79 -21.49
N GLU A 87 23.22 5.44 -22.63
CA GLU A 87 22.93 6.87 -22.67
C GLU A 87 21.47 7.15 -22.31
N LYS A 88 21.21 8.17 -21.49
CA LYS A 88 19.86 8.61 -21.14
C LYS A 88 19.17 9.24 -22.36
N ILE A 89 18.07 8.64 -22.80
CA ILE A 89 17.23 9.13 -23.90
C ILE A 89 16.11 10.04 -23.38
N GLY A 90 15.61 9.79 -22.17
CA GLY A 90 14.55 10.59 -21.56
C GLY A 90 14.12 10.08 -20.20
N GLY A 91 13.25 10.84 -19.54
CA GLY A 91 12.73 10.53 -18.20
C GLY A 91 12.93 11.68 -17.21
N ASP A 92 12.20 11.60 -16.11
CA ASP A 92 12.16 12.57 -15.01
C ASP A 92 12.90 12.08 -13.75
N LEU A 93 13.46 10.86 -13.78
CA LEU A 93 14.28 10.35 -12.69
C LEU A 93 15.48 11.26 -12.42
N SER A 94 15.68 11.56 -11.13
CA SER A 94 16.79 12.38 -10.66
C SER A 94 18.15 11.75 -10.97
N GLU A 95 19.11 12.57 -11.39
CA GLU A 95 20.47 12.16 -11.78
C GLU A 95 21.17 11.28 -10.74
N GLN A 96 20.92 11.53 -9.45
CA GLN A 96 21.50 10.75 -8.35
C GLN A 96 21.11 9.26 -8.37
N TYR A 97 19.98 8.91 -8.99
CA TYR A 97 19.47 7.55 -9.10
C TYR A 97 19.70 6.91 -10.48
N GLU A 98 20.16 7.67 -11.47
CA GLU A 98 20.34 7.17 -12.84
C GLU A 98 21.38 6.05 -12.91
N GLN A 99 22.52 6.21 -12.23
CA GLN A 99 23.57 5.19 -12.21
C GLN A 99 23.07 3.89 -11.56
N ILE A 100 22.22 3.99 -10.54
CA ILE A 100 21.62 2.85 -9.87
C ILE A 100 20.63 2.16 -10.82
N ALA A 101 19.75 2.93 -11.47
CA ALA A 101 18.80 2.42 -12.44
C ALA A 101 19.50 1.70 -13.61
N TRP A 102 20.58 2.27 -14.13
CA TRP A 102 21.38 1.65 -15.19
C TRP A 102 22.04 0.33 -14.75
N ASN A 103 22.62 0.30 -13.54
CA ASN A 103 23.23 -0.91 -13.01
C ASN A 103 22.20 -2.04 -12.85
N VAL A 104 21.01 -1.73 -12.32
CA VAL A 104 19.92 -2.71 -12.18
C VAL A 104 19.45 -3.21 -13.55
N ALA A 105 19.30 -2.32 -14.54
CA ALA A 105 18.88 -2.70 -15.88
C ALA A 105 19.89 -3.63 -16.59
N LYS A 106 21.19 -3.38 -16.40
CA LYS A 106 22.25 -4.12 -17.09
C LYS A 106 22.62 -5.45 -16.42
N TYR A 107 22.66 -5.48 -15.09
CA TYR A 107 23.18 -6.62 -14.35
C TYR A 107 22.08 -7.47 -13.70
N GLY A 108 20.83 -7.01 -13.71
CA GLY A 108 19.76 -7.61 -12.92
C GLY A 108 20.00 -7.38 -11.43
N ASN A 109 18.94 -7.52 -10.63
CA ASN A 109 19.05 -7.55 -9.17
C ASN A 109 19.44 -8.95 -8.68
#